data_AF-A0ABD5N3P5-F1
#
_entry.id   AF-A0ABD5N3P5-F1
#
_cell.length_a   1.000
_cell.length_b   1.000
_cell.length_c   1.000
_cell.angle_alpha   90.00
_cell.angle_beta   90.00
_cell.angle_gamma   90.00
#
_symmetry.space_group_name_H-M   'P 1'
#
loop_
_entity.id
_entity.type
_entity.pdbx_description
1 polymer ?
#
loop_
_entity_poly.entity_id
_entity_poly.type
_entity_poly.pdbx_seq_one_letter_code
_entity_poly.pdbx_strand_id
1 'polypeptide(L)'
;MKLGYPCINSNIGCTANSTFRLKSYSEVKLIEKIKNNLGCLKRILDYNVKNNLLFFRIGSGLIPFGSHPLCKYNWSKHFQKEFKEVGNYINKNDIRISMHPDQFVLINAKDKSIVKRSIEELDYHCRVLDAMDLESTAKVQIHIGGVYGDKEKSTERFIENYNGLKQKIRKRLAIENDDKSYSLKDCLAINEKAEIPIIFDTLHHQCLNNGEGIRNAILSAEKTWKKMDGKLMVDYSNQKTGAKKGTHKEKIDMLSFKKFINETEGIDFDIMLEIKDKEKSALKAIKLIK
;
A
#
# COMPACT_ATOMS: atom_id res chain seq x y z
N MET A 1 -17.15 1.73 -5.20
CA MET A 1 -16.13 1.35 -4.18
C MET A 1 -15.71 -0.11 -4.33
N LYS A 2 -14.41 -0.40 -4.35
CA LYS A 2 -13.84 -1.75 -4.18
C LYS A 2 -13.34 -1.92 -2.76
N LEU A 3 -13.39 -3.14 -2.23
CA LEU A 3 -12.91 -3.47 -0.88
C LEU A 3 -11.78 -4.49 -0.95
N GLY A 4 -10.78 -4.31 -0.10
CA GLY A 4 -9.60 -5.15 -0.05
C GLY A 4 -9.04 -5.40 1.33
N TYR A 5 -7.99 -6.21 1.35
CA TYR A 5 -7.16 -6.48 2.53
C TYR A 5 -5.71 -6.72 2.09
N PRO A 6 -4.72 -6.61 3.00
CA PRO A 6 -3.33 -6.66 2.60
C PRO A 6 -2.66 -8.04 2.74
N CYS A 7 -1.77 -8.32 1.78
CA CYS A 7 -0.65 -9.27 1.81
C CYS A 7 -0.97 -10.78 1.85
N ILE A 8 -1.82 -11.23 2.79
CA ILE A 8 -1.98 -12.66 3.12
C ILE A 8 -3.46 -12.99 3.23
N ASN A 9 -3.82 -14.18 2.74
CA ASN A 9 -5.13 -14.80 2.98
C ASN A 9 -4.95 -16.12 3.72
N SER A 10 -5.52 -16.24 4.92
CA SER A 10 -5.32 -17.44 5.75
C SER A 10 -6.07 -18.68 5.25
N ASN A 11 -7.08 -18.51 4.39
CA ASN A 11 -7.90 -19.61 3.85
C ASN A 11 -7.28 -20.31 2.62
N ILE A 12 -6.22 -19.78 2.02
CA ILE A 12 -5.60 -20.35 0.81
C ILE A 12 -4.61 -21.48 1.14
N GLY A 13 -4.13 -21.56 2.39
CA GLY A 13 -3.16 -22.58 2.80
C GLY A 13 -1.76 -22.40 2.20
N CYS A 14 -1.45 -21.22 1.64
CA CYS A 14 -0.11 -20.85 1.20
C CYS A 14 0.09 -19.33 1.28
N THR A 15 1.32 -18.85 1.08
CA THR A 15 1.67 -17.42 1.22
C THR A 15 2.36 -16.89 -0.03
N ALA A 16 1.99 -15.68 -0.45
CA ALA A 16 2.66 -14.93 -1.50
C ALA A 16 3.88 -14.14 -0.99
N ASN A 17 4.25 -14.30 0.29
CA ASN A 17 5.35 -13.59 0.95
C ASN A 17 6.39 -14.55 1.55
N SER A 18 6.56 -15.74 0.96
CA SER A 18 7.58 -16.68 1.43
C SER A 18 8.97 -16.11 1.16
N THR A 19 9.80 -16.07 2.21
CA THR A 19 11.20 -15.62 2.14
C THR A 19 12.13 -16.64 2.79
N PHE A 20 13.43 -16.35 2.80
CA PHE A 20 14.48 -17.15 3.45
C PHE A 20 15.53 -16.23 4.07
N ARG A 21 16.42 -16.76 4.90
CA ARG A 21 17.51 -15.95 5.50
C ARG A 21 18.54 -15.57 4.45
N LEU A 22 19.07 -14.35 4.50
CA LEU A 22 20.06 -13.85 3.53
C LEU A 22 21.29 -14.77 3.39
N LYS A 23 21.76 -15.36 4.50
CA LYS A 23 22.88 -16.33 4.50
C LYS A 23 22.66 -17.56 3.62
N SER A 24 21.42 -17.85 3.27
CA SER A 24 21.03 -19.00 2.45
C SER A 24 20.72 -18.60 1.01
N TYR A 25 21.11 -17.39 0.60
CA TYR A 25 20.83 -16.89 -0.74
C TYR A 25 21.53 -17.74 -1.81
N SER A 26 20.70 -18.24 -2.74
CA SER A 26 21.10 -18.83 -4.00
C SER A 26 20.03 -18.54 -5.03
N GLU A 27 20.40 -18.47 -6.31
CA GLU A 27 19.42 -18.24 -7.39
C GLU A 27 18.37 -19.35 -7.43
N VAL A 28 18.75 -20.61 -7.17
CA VAL A 28 17.83 -21.75 -7.09
C VAL A 28 16.74 -21.52 -6.03
N LYS A 29 17.12 -21.12 -4.81
CA LYS A 29 16.16 -20.83 -3.74
C LYS A 29 15.31 -19.61 -4.04
N LEU A 30 15.90 -18.58 -4.65
CA LEU A 30 15.18 -17.39 -5.08
C LEU A 30 14.10 -17.76 -6.10
N ILE A 31 14.44 -18.49 -7.16
CA ILE A 31 13.52 -18.96 -8.21
C ILE A 31 12.40 -19.81 -7.59
N GLU A 32 12.73 -20.77 -6.72
CA GLU A 32 11.75 -21.62 -6.03
C GLU A 32 10.73 -20.77 -5.26
N LYS A 33 11.20 -19.76 -4.52
CA LYS A 33 10.35 -18.90 -3.70
C LYS A 33 9.49 -17.97 -4.54
N ILE A 34 10.04 -17.37 -5.59
CA ILE A 34 9.27 -16.53 -6.51
C ILE A 34 8.17 -17.35 -7.19
N LYS A 35 8.48 -18.55 -7.68
CA LYS A 35 7.50 -19.45 -8.31
C LYS A 35 6.35 -19.76 -7.36
N ASN A 36 6.67 -20.13 -6.11
CA ASN A 36 5.68 -20.40 -5.08
C ASN A 36 4.84 -19.16 -4.75
N ASN A 37 5.48 -18.01 -4.58
CA ASN A 37 4.81 -16.76 -4.25
C ASN A 37 3.84 -16.31 -5.35
N LEU A 38 4.24 -16.37 -6.62
CA LEU A 38 3.37 -16.06 -7.77
C LEU A 38 2.19 -17.03 -7.87
N GLY A 39 2.41 -18.33 -7.66
CA GLY A 39 1.34 -19.32 -7.59
C GLY A 39 0.34 -19.04 -6.47
N CYS A 40 0.82 -18.65 -5.29
CA CYS A 40 -0.03 -18.27 -4.17
C CYS A 40 -0.77 -16.95 -4.41
N LEU A 41 -0.12 -15.97 -5.03
CA LEU A 41 -0.76 -14.71 -5.41
C LEU A 41 -1.96 -14.98 -6.34
N LYS A 42 -1.80 -15.82 -7.36
CA LYS A 42 -2.90 -16.19 -8.27
C LYS A 42 -4.09 -16.80 -7.51
N ARG A 43 -3.82 -17.73 -6.58
CA ARG A 43 -4.87 -18.34 -5.74
C ARG A 43 -5.57 -17.33 -4.83
N ILE A 44 -4.84 -16.34 -4.30
CA ILE A 44 -5.43 -15.25 -3.52
C ILE A 44 -6.35 -14.40 -4.42
N LEU A 45 -5.90 -14.03 -5.62
CA LEU A 45 -6.70 -13.25 -6.56
C LEU A 45 -7.95 -14.02 -7.02
N ASP A 46 -7.85 -15.33 -7.27
CA ASP A 46 -8.99 -16.19 -7.59
C ASP A 46 -10.02 -16.20 -6.46
N TYR A 47 -9.58 -16.31 -5.21
CA TYR A 47 -10.46 -16.24 -4.05
C TYR A 47 -11.12 -14.86 -3.93
N ASN A 48 -10.36 -13.81 -4.15
CA ASN A 48 -10.84 -12.43 -4.07
C ASN A 48 -11.97 -12.16 -5.06
N VAL A 49 -11.79 -12.55 -6.32
CA VAL A 49 -12.83 -12.43 -7.35
C VAL A 49 -14.09 -13.20 -6.97
N LYS A 50 -13.95 -14.45 -6.50
CA LYS A 50 -15.10 -15.27 -6.05
C LYS A 50 -15.88 -14.65 -4.89
N ASN A 51 -15.26 -13.79 -4.11
CA ASN A 51 -15.85 -13.15 -2.93
C ASN A 51 -16.09 -11.64 -3.10
N ASN A 52 -15.96 -11.12 -4.32
CA ASN A 52 -16.10 -9.69 -4.64
C ASN A 52 -15.17 -8.76 -3.81
N LEU A 53 -13.96 -9.22 -3.52
CA LEU A 53 -12.91 -8.46 -2.84
C LEU A 53 -11.92 -7.89 -3.86
N LEU A 54 -12.35 -6.87 -4.61
CA LEU A 54 -11.65 -6.38 -5.81
C LEU A 54 -10.56 -5.34 -5.53
N PHE A 55 -10.02 -5.27 -4.31
CA PHE A 55 -8.81 -4.50 -4.00
C PHE A 55 -7.83 -5.40 -3.22
N PHE A 56 -6.55 -5.39 -3.57
CA PHE A 56 -5.55 -6.18 -2.87
C PHE A 56 -4.20 -5.47 -2.77
N ARG A 57 -3.60 -5.48 -1.58
CA ARG A 57 -2.23 -4.99 -1.39
C ARG A 57 -1.26 -6.17 -1.51
N ILE A 58 -0.45 -6.18 -2.56
CA ILE A 58 0.59 -7.20 -2.73
C ILE A 58 1.69 -6.92 -1.71
N GLY A 59 2.12 -7.95 -0.99
CA GLY A 59 3.18 -7.78 0.01
C GLY A 59 4.56 -7.64 -0.63
N SER A 60 5.44 -6.88 0.03
CA SER A 60 6.81 -6.63 -0.43
C SER A 60 7.67 -7.90 -0.50
N GLY A 61 7.25 -8.98 0.15
CA GLY A 61 7.93 -10.28 0.15
C GLY A 61 7.71 -11.12 -1.11
N LEU A 62 6.99 -10.62 -2.13
CA LEU A 62 6.73 -11.35 -3.37
C LEU A 62 8.02 -11.85 -4.02
N ILE A 63 9.03 -10.98 -4.09
CA ILE A 63 10.39 -11.30 -4.55
C ILE A 63 11.34 -11.16 -3.36
N PRO A 64 11.79 -12.26 -2.75
CA PRO A 64 12.75 -12.21 -1.65
C PRO A 64 13.98 -11.41 -2.05
N PHE A 65 14.32 -10.40 -1.24
CA PHE A 65 15.49 -9.54 -1.47
C PHE A 65 15.45 -8.75 -2.79
N GLY A 66 14.27 -8.48 -3.36
CA GLY A 66 14.13 -7.86 -4.69
C GLY A 66 14.84 -6.50 -4.87
N SER A 67 15.04 -5.75 -3.79
CA SER A 67 15.79 -4.50 -3.74
C SER A 67 17.25 -4.65 -3.28
N HIS A 68 17.62 -5.79 -2.69
CA HIS A 68 18.91 -5.98 -2.06
C HIS A 68 20.02 -6.13 -3.13
N PRO A 69 21.23 -5.56 -2.93
CA PRO A 69 22.32 -5.61 -3.91
C PRO A 69 22.78 -7.02 -4.34
N LEU A 70 22.50 -8.03 -3.52
CA LEU A 70 22.78 -9.44 -3.84
C LEU A 70 21.80 -10.02 -4.88
N CYS A 71 20.60 -9.45 -5.01
CA CYS A 71 19.60 -9.89 -5.96
C CYS A 71 19.88 -9.33 -7.36
N LYS A 72 20.87 -9.92 -8.04
CA LYS A 72 21.24 -9.59 -9.43
C LYS A 72 20.45 -10.39 -10.47
N TYR A 73 19.74 -11.42 -10.04
CA TYR A 73 18.99 -12.32 -10.90
C TYR A 73 17.87 -11.55 -11.63
N ASN A 74 17.75 -11.72 -12.95
CA ASN A 74 16.70 -11.07 -13.73
C ASN A 74 15.37 -11.84 -13.62
N TRP A 75 14.79 -11.81 -12.42
CA TRP A 75 13.53 -12.47 -12.09
C TRP A 75 12.37 -12.01 -12.98
N SER A 76 12.34 -10.73 -13.37
CA SER A 76 11.28 -10.17 -14.22
C SER A 76 11.29 -10.81 -15.61
N LYS A 77 12.48 -11.09 -16.16
CA LYS A 77 12.60 -11.78 -17.46
C LYS A 77 12.33 -13.28 -17.32
N HIS A 78 12.85 -13.91 -16.27
CA HIS A 78 12.65 -15.35 -16.07
C HIS A 78 11.17 -15.73 -15.88
N PHE A 79 10.44 -14.96 -15.07
CA PHE A 79 9.02 -15.17 -14.78
C PHE A 79 8.10 -14.28 -15.62
N GLN A 80 8.57 -13.80 -16.78
CA GLN A 80 7.82 -12.84 -17.60
C GLN A 80 6.41 -13.35 -17.95
N LYS A 81 6.28 -14.64 -18.25
CA LYS A 81 5.00 -15.27 -18.57
C LYS A 81 4.06 -15.23 -17.37
N GLU A 82 4.55 -15.65 -16.20
CA GLU A 82 3.78 -15.71 -14.96
C GLU A 82 3.33 -14.32 -14.49
N PHE A 83 4.21 -13.32 -14.56
CA PHE A 83 3.80 -11.95 -14.24
C PHE A 83 2.75 -11.42 -15.22
N LYS A 84 2.89 -11.68 -16.52
CA LYS A 84 1.90 -11.28 -17.52
C LYS A 84 0.55 -11.98 -17.32
N GLU A 85 0.56 -13.26 -16.91
CA GLU A 85 -0.67 -13.98 -16.54
C GLU A 85 -1.36 -13.34 -15.34
N VAL A 86 -0.60 -12.97 -14.30
CA VAL A 86 -1.14 -12.29 -13.11
C VAL A 86 -1.69 -10.91 -13.48
N GLY A 87 -0.94 -10.14 -14.26
CA GLY A 87 -1.36 -8.82 -14.77
C GLY A 87 -2.65 -8.86 -15.57
N ASN A 88 -2.72 -9.75 -16.56
CA ASN A 88 -3.92 -9.96 -17.36
C ASN A 88 -5.12 -10.36 -16.50
N TYR A 89 -4.90 -11.19 -15.47
CA TYR A 89 -5.96 -11.59 -14.55
C TYR A 89 -6.47 -10.42 -13.71
N ILE A 90 -5.57 -9.57 -13.20
CA ILE A 90 -5.89 -8.35 -12.45
C ILE A 90 -6.73 -7.41 -13.31
N ASN A 91 -6.30 -7.13 -14.54
CA ASN A 91 -6.99 -6.22 -15.47
C ASN A 91 -8.35 -6.78 -15.89
N LYS A 92 -8.42 -8.08 -16.24
CA LYS A 92 -9.66 -8.74 -16.66
C LYS A 92 -10.76 -8.68 -15.60
N ASN A 93 -10.39 -8.78 -14.32
CA ASN A 93 -11.34 -8.80 -13.20
C ASN A 93 -11.45 -7.45 -12.48
N ASP A 94 -10.90 -6.38 -13.07
CA ASP A 94 -10.93 -5.02 -12.54
C ASP A 94 -10.44 -4.96 -11.06
N ILE A 95 -9.35 -5.66 -10.74
CA ILE A 95 -8.80 -5.68 -9.38
C ILE A 95 -7.91 -4.45 -9.18
N ARG A 96 -8.20 -3.66 -8.15
CA ARG A 96 -7.34 -2.57 -7.68
C ARG A 96 -6.11 -3.14 -6.98
N ILE A 97 -4.93 -2.58 -7.22
CA ILE A 97 -3.67 -3.06 -6.64
C ILE A 97 -2.93 -1.94 -5.92
N SER A 98 -2.37 -2.26 -4.76
CA SER A 98 -1.35 -1.44 -4.12
C SER A 98 -0.21 -2.29 -3.58
N MET A 99 0.88 -1.63 -3.19
CA MET A 99 1.91 -2.18 -2.32
C MET A 99 2.26 -1.13 -1.28
N HIS A 100 2.75 -1.57 -0.12
CA HIS A 100 3.23 -0.69 0.94
C HIS A 100 4.56 -1.24 1.45
N PRO A 101 5.70 -0.65 1.06
CA PRO A 101 6.99 -0.99 1.62
C PRO A 101 6.99 -0.78 3.13
N ASP A 102 7.91 -1.44 3.83
CA ASP A 102 7.99 -1.33 5.28
C ASP A 102 8.46 0.05 5.76
N GLN A 103 8.40 0.24 7.08
CA GLN A 103 8.78 1.48 7.78
C GLN A 103 10.25 1.92 7.60
N PHE A 104 11.11 1.09 6.97
CA PHE A 104 12.50 1.44 6.72
C PHE A 104 12.70 2.23 5.43
N VAL A 105 11.66 2.33 4.59
CA VAL A 105 11.66 3.20 3.41
C VAL A 105 11.42 4.65 3.83
N LEU A 106 12.52 5.40 3.95
CA LEU A 106 12.56 6.77 4.45
C LEU A 106 13.30 7.66 3.46
N ILE A 107 12.57 8.22 2.49
CA ILE A 107 13.15 9.15 1.52
C ILE A 107 13.45 10.53 2.12
N ASN A 108 12.98 10.82 3.34
CA ASN A 108 13.28 12.07 4.05
C ASN A 108 14.41 11.93 5.10
N ALA A 109 15.07 10.76 5.16
CA ALA A 109 16.13 10.49 6.12
C ALA A 109 17.32 11.45 5.99
N LYS A 110 17.95 11.78 7.12
CA LYS A 110 19.19 12.59 7.14
C LYS A 110 20.38 11.85 6.50
N ASP A 111 20.43 10.53 6.67
CA ASP A 111 21.48 9.69 6.08
C ASP A 111 21.16 9.37 4.61
N LYS A 112 22.02 9.85 3.71
CA LYS A 112 21.93 9.59 2.25
C LYS A 112 21.97 8.11 1.92
N SER A 113 22.61 7.27 2.74
CA SER A 113 22.64 5.82 2.55
C SER A 113 21.26 5.19 2.75
N ILE A 114 20.47 5.69 3.71
CA ILE A 114 19.09 5.26 3.94
C ILE A 114 18.21 5.70 2.78
N VAL A 115 18.36 6.96 2.33
CA VAL A 115 17.61 7.47 1.18
C VAL A 115 17.88 6.62 -0.06
N LYS A 116 19.16 6.30 -0.35
CA LYS A 116 19.53 5.45 -1.49
C LYS A 116 18.84 4.07 -1.44
N ARG A 117 18.92 3.37 -0.29
CA ARG A 117 18.26 2.06 -0.12
C ARG A 117 16.74 2.16 -0.22
N SER A 118 16.16 3.25 0.28
CA SER A 118 14.72 3.51 0.16
C SER A 118 14.30 3.67 -1.30
N ILE A 119 15.09 4.37 -2.11
CA ILE A 119 14.84 4.51 -3.54
C ILE A 119 14.99 3.17 -4.28
N GLU A 120 15.96 2.33 -3.90
CA GLU A 120 16.12 0.97 -4.42
C GLU A 120 14.91 0.09 -4.09
N GLU A 121 14.36 0.20 -2.88
CA GLU A 121 13.13 -0.49 -2.47
C GLU A 121 11.91 -0.01 -3.28
N LEU A 122 11.77 1.31 -3.49
CA LEU A 122 10.69 1.87 -4.30
C LEU A 122 10.79 1.46 -5.78
N ASP A 123 12.01 1.42 -6.33
CA ASP A 123 12.25 0.93 -7.69
C ASP A 123 11.87 -0.55 -7.83
N TYR A 124 12.20 -1.37 -6.83
CA TYR A 124 11.78 -2.78 -6.77
C TYR A 124 10.26 -2.92 -6.85
N HIS A 125 9.52 -2.19 -6.00
CA HIS A 125 8.05 -2.22 -6.01
C HIS A 125 7.48 -1.83 -7.37
N CYS A 126 8.02 -0.76 -7.98
CA CYS A 126 7.60 -0.35 -9.32
C CYS A 126 7.90 -1.42 -10.37
N ARG A 127 9.07 -2.09 -10.30
CA ARG A 127 9.44 -3.18 -11.22
C ARG A 127 8.52 -4.40 -11.10
N VAL A 128 8.00 -4.69 -9.91
CA VAL A 128 7.00 -5.77 -9.73
C VAL A 128 5.71 -5.42 -10.48
N LEU A 129 5.23 -4.18 -10.32
CA LEU A 129 4.02 -3.70 -10.98
C LEU A 129 4.21 -3.58 -12.51
N ASP A 130 5.40 -3.14 -12.96
CA ASP A 130 5.79 -3.11 -14.38
C ASP A 130 5.84 -4.51 -14.99
N ALA A 131 6.38 -5.51 -14.26
CA ALA A 131 6.45 -6.88 -14.76
C ALA A 131 5.05 -7.48 -14.98
N MET A 132 4.07 -7.06 -14.17
CA MET A 132 2.65 -7.40 -14.32
C MET A 132 1.92 -6.52 -15.35
N ASP A 133 2.61 -5.62 -16.05
CA ASP A 133 2.01 -4.70 -17.04
C ASP A 133 0.82 -3.89 -16.46
N LEU A 134 0.94 -3.48 -15.19
CA LEU A 134 -0.07 -2.68 -14.51
C LEU A 134 0.18 -1.18 -14.69
N GLU A 135 -0.89 -0.45 -14.96
CA GLU A 135 -0.86 1.02 -15.13
C GLU A 135 -0.51 1.76 -13.83
N SER A 136 -0.39 3.09 -13.90
CA SER A 136 -0.11 3.98 -12.76
C SER A 136 -1.21 4.03 -11.69
N THR A 137 -2.35 3.40 -11.99
CA THR A 137 -3.45 3.16 -11.06
C THR A 137 -3.06 2.19 -9.95
N ALA A 138 -2.06 1.32 -10.17
CA ALA A 138 -1.43 0.53 -9.13
C ALA A 138 -0.45 1.40 -8.33
N LYS A 139 -0.68 1.53 -7.02
CA LYS A 139 0.04 2.48 -6.17
C LYS A 139 1.05 1.85 -5.23
N VAL A 140 2.12 2.58 -4.93
CA VAL A 140 3.11 2.29 -3.89
C VAL A 140 2.93 3.34 -2.81
N GLN A 141 2.34 2.93 -1.69
CA GLN A 141 2.04 3.75 -0.53
C GLN A 141 3.27 3.90 0.36
N ILE A 142 3.56 5.09 0.88
CA ILE A 142 4.58 5.33 1.90
C ILE A 142 4.12 6.38 2.91
N HIS A 143 4.66 6.34 4.12
CA HIS A 143 4.61 7.49 5.02
C HIS A 143 5.67 8.52 4.64
N ILE A 144 5.55 9.75 5.17
CA ILE A 144 6.55 10.80 4.97
C ILE A 144 7.88 10.45 5.65
N GLY A 145 7.83 9.84 6.84
CA GLY A 145 9.00 9.38 7.59
C GLY A 145 9.20 10.13 8.91
N GLY A 146 10.45 10.41 9.27
CA GLY A 146 10.77 11.04 10.56
C GLY A 146 10.66 12.56 10.55
N VAL A 147 10.43 13.19 11.71
CA VAL A 147 10.52 14.66 11.88
C VAL A 147 11.95 15.13 12.19
N TYR A 148 12.81 14.24 12.67
CA TYR A 148 14.24 14.49 12.97
C TYR A 148 14.56 15.80 13.72
N GLY A 149 13.66 16.22 14.61
CA GLY A 149 13.75 17.45 15.42
C GLY A 149 13.23 18.72 14.75
N ASP A 150 12.94 18.69 13.45
CA ASP A 150 12.49 19.84 12.67
C ASP A 150 11.57 19.35 11.52
N LYS A 151 10.26 19.49 11.73
CA LYS A 151 9.23 19.00 10.79
C LYS A 151 9.34 19.73 9.45
N GLU A 152 9.54 21.05 9.45
CA GLU A 152 9.60 21.85 8.23
C GLU A 152 10.78 21.41 7.35
N LYS A 153 11.99 21.34 7.93
CA LYS A 153 13.17 20.85 7.20
C LYS A 153 13.05 19.39 6.75
N SER A 154 12.27 18.58 7.47
CA SER A 154 12.05 17.17 7.11
C SER A 154 11.06 17.04 5.95
N THR A 155 10.04 17.89 5.92
CA THR A 155 9.10 18.03 4.81
C THR A 155 9.80 18.53 3.55
N GLU A 156 10.65 19.56 3.66
CA GLU A 156 11.42 20.08 2.52
C GLU A 156 12.32 19.01 1.90
N ARG A 157 13.04 18.26 2.74
CA ARG A 157 13.89 17.15 2.28
C ARG A 157 13.09 16.01 1.66
N PHE A 158 11.89 15.71 2.17
CA PHE A 158 10.99 14.77 1.50
C PHE A 158 10.66 15.25 0.08
N ILE A 159 10.26 16.51 -0.07
CA ILE A 159 9.87 17.10 -1.36
C ILE A 159 11.06 17.13 -2.33
N GLU A 160 12.24 17.55 -1.87
CA GLU A 160 13.47 17.58 -2.68
C GLU A 160 13.80 16.18 -3.21
N ASN A 161 13.86 15.18 -2.32
CA ASN A 161 14.17 13.81 -2.72
C ASN A 161 13.08 13.22 -3.62
N TYR A 162 11.80 13.47 -3.33
CA TYR A 162 10.67 13.04 -4.16
C TYR A 162 10.76 13.62 -5.58
N ASN A 163 11.06 14.91 -5.70
CA ASN A 163 11.19 15.57 -7.00
C ASN A 163 12.37 15.02 -7.82
N GLY A 164 13.43 14.58 -7.14
CA GLY A 164 14.57 13.89 -7.76
C GLY A 164 14.32 12.42 -8.14
N LEU A 165 13.20 11.82 -7.76
CA LEU A 165 12.89 10.43 -8.13
C LEU A 165 12.62 10.28 -9.62
N LYS A 166 13.00 9.11 -10.15
CA LYS A 166 12.67 8.73 -11.54
C LYS A 166 11.15 8.80 -11.75
N GLN A 167 10.74 9.27 -12.93
CA GLN A 167 9.33 9.45 -13.26
C GLN A 167 8.49 8.17 -13.07
N LYS A 168 9.04 6.99 -13.40
CA LYS A 168 8.37 5.70 -13.19
C LYS A 168 8.02 5.38 -11.73
N ILE A 169 8.80 5.92 -10.78
CA ILE A 169 8.55 5.81 -9.35
C ILE A 169 7.46 6.82 -8.98
N ARG A 170 7.67 8.10 -9.30
CA ARG A 170 6.73 9.20 -8.97
C ARG A 170 5.30 8.92 -9.43
N LYS A 171 5.12 8.36 -10.64
CA LYS A 171 3.80 8.02 -11.20
C LYS A 171 3.00 7.01 -10.36
N ARG A 172 3.66 6.21 -9.51
CA ARG A 172 3.01 5.19 -8.66
C ARG A 172 3.02 5.54 -7.18
N LEU A 173 3.85 6.48 -6.74
CA LEU A 173 3.92 6.84 -5.33
C LEU A 173 2.64 7.53 -4.87
N ALA A 174 2.23 7.23 -3.64
CA ALA A 174 1.24 7.95 -2.88
C ALA A 174 1.72 8.05 -1.43
N ILE A 175 1.42 9.16 -0.75
CA ILE A 175 1.73 9.34 0.66
C ILE A 175 0.52 9.11 1.54
N GLU A 176 0.74 8.72 2.77
CA GLU A 176 -0.31 8.47 3.75
C GLU A 176 -0.09 9.32 5.01
N ASN A 177 -1.18 9.86 5.57
CA ASN A 177 -1.15 10.47 6.89
C ASN A 177 -0.87 9.42 7.97
N ASP A 178 -0.10 9.79 8.98
CA ASP A 178 0.29 8.91 10.09
C ASP A 178 -0.31 9.34 11.44
N ASP A 179 -0.11 8.53 12.48
CA ASP A 179 -0.72 8.71 13.80
C ASP A 179 0.04 9.65 14.76
N LYS A 180 1.20 10.20 14.35
CA LYS A 180 2.16 10.84 15.28
C LYS A 180 2.79 12.13 14.75
N SER A 181 3.23 12.13 13.50
CA SER A 181 4.13 13.11 12.92
C SER A 181 3.44 13.92 11.82
N TYR A 182 2.82 13.26 10.84
CA TYR A 182 2.28 13.93 9.65
C TYR A 182 0.78 13.67 9.51
N SER A 183 -0.01 14.68 9.85
CA SER A 183 -1.47 14.69 9.69
C SER A 183 -1.87 14.82 8.21
N LEU A 184 -3.17 14.66 7.90
CA LEU A 184 -3.69 14.94 6.56
C LEU A 184 -3.34 16.38 6.10
N LYS A 185 -3.40 17.36 6.99
CA LYS A 185 -3.02 18.76 6.68
C LYS A 185 -1.55 18.87 6.26
N ASP A 186 -0.65 18.15 6.92
CA ASP A 186 0.76 18.12 6.54
C ASP A 186 0.93 17.48 5.15
N CYS A 187 0.23 16.37 4.88
CA CYS A 187 0.25 15.69 3.58
C CYS A 187 -0.32 16.59 2.46
N LEU A 188 -1.37 17.37 2.73
CA LEU A 188 -1.95 18.33 1.77
C LEU A 188 -0.94 19.42 1.41
N ALA A 189 -0.22 19.98 2.39
CA ALA A 189 0.83 20.96 2.13
C ALA A 189 1.99 20.38 1.29
N ILE A 190 2.27 19.07 1.41
CA ILE A 190 3.23 18.37 0.55
C ILE A 190 2.64 18.20 -0.86
N ASN A 191 1.38 17.80 -0.98
CA ASN A 191 0.70 17.65 -2.26
C ASN A 191 0.70 18.97 -3.06
N GLU A 192 0.46 20.12 -2.43
CA GLU A 192 0.50 21.43 -3.09
C GLU A 192 1.85 21.72 -3.78
N LYS A 193 2.96 21.21 -3.22
CA LYS A 193 4.32 21.46 -3.73
C LYS A 193 4.83 20.35 -4.66
N ALA A 194 4.37 19.12 -4.49
CA ALA A 194 4.93 17.92 -5.13
C ALA A 194 3.92 17.16 -6.01
N GLU A 195 2.64 17.51 -5.94
CA GLU A 195 1.52 16.84 -6.63
C GLU A 195 1.47 15.32 -6.42
N ILE A 196 1.94 14.85 -5.25
CA ILE A 196 1.88 13.44 -4.86
C ILE A 196 0.48 13.12 -4.28
N PRO A 197 -0.23 12.08 -4.76
CA PRO A 197 -1.55 11.74 -4.25
C PRO A 197 -1.49 11.26 -2.79
N ILE A 198 -2.59 11.49 -2.06
CA ILE A 198 -2.69 11.15 -0.64
C ILE A 198 -3.66 9.97 -0.46
N ILE A 199 -3.15 8.87 0.09
CA ILE A 199 -3.96 7.80 0.68
C ILE A 199 -4.38 8.26 2.06
N PHE A 200 -5.67 8.17 2.35
CA PHE A 200 -6.21 8.62 3.63
C PHE A 200 -6.38 7.43 4.58
N ASP A 201 -5.68 7.43 5.71
CA ASP A 201 -5.89 6.45 6.78
C ASP A 201 -6.79 7.02 7.88
N THR A 202 -7.91 6.33 8.10
CA THR A 202 -8.95 6.72 9.06
C THR A 202 -8.53 6.60 10.53
N LEU A 203 -7.71 5.61 10.89
CA LEU A 203 -7.24 5.40 12.26
C LEU A 203 -6.14 6.41 12.62
N HIS A 204 -5.21 6.63 11.70
CA HIS A 204 -4.19 7.67 11.81
C HIS A 204 -4.84 9.04 11.94
N HIS A 205 -5.89 9.32 11.17
CA HIS A 205 -6.66 10.55 11.28
C HIS A 205 -7.36 10.72 12.63
N GLN A 206 -7.97 9.66 13.17
CA GLN A 206 -8.50 9.67 14.54
C GLN A 206 -7.41 9.97 15.57
N CYS A 207 -6.16 9.60 15.26
CA CYS A 207 -5.04 9.83 16.14
C CYS A 207 -4.47 11.23 16.05
N LEU A 208 -4.30 11.74 14.84
CA LEU A 208 -3.67 13.02 14.54
C LEU A 208 -4.46 13.73 13.44
N ASN A 209 -5.25 14.72 13.82
CA ASN A 209 -6.01 15.59 12.94
C ASN A 209 -5.95 17.04 13.43
N ASN A 210 -6.53 17.95 12.65
CA ASN A 210 -6.59 19.38 12.90
C ASN A 210 -8.05 19.85 13.02
N GLY A 211 -8.96 18.97 13.49
CA GLY A 211 -10.39 19.25 13.67
C GLY A 211 -11.27 18.91 12.46
N GLU A 212 -10.70 18.41 11.37
CA GLU A 212 -11.46 18.01 10.18
C GLU A 212 -12.25 16.70 10.38
N GLY A 213 -13.55 16.75 10.10
CA GLY A 213 -14.43 15.57 10.09
C GLY A 213 -14.10 14.60 8.94
N ILE A 214 -14.45 13.32 9.08
CA ILE A 214 -14.02 12.25 8.16
C ILE A 214 -14.42 12.52 6.71
N ARG A 215 -15.63 13.06 6.51
CA ARG A 215 -16.16 13.36 5.18
C ARG A 215 -15.31 14.43 4.47
N ASN A 216 -15.02 15.53 5.17
CA ASN A 216 -14.21 16.62 4.62
C ASN A 216 -12.76 16.19 4.41
N ALA A 217 -12.23 15.35 5.30
CA ALA A 217 -10.90 14.78 5.17
C ALA A 217 -10.78 13.92 3.89
N ILE A 218 -11.74 13.02 3.65
CA ILE A 218 -11.78 12.18 2.44
C ILE A 218 -11.95 13.02 1.18
N LEU A 219 -12.86 14.00 1.16
CA LEU A 219 -13.04 14.89 0.02
C LEU A 219 -11.77 15.71 -0.28
N SER A 220 -11.00 16.07 0.75
CA SER A 220 -9.73 16.78 0.57
C SER A 220 -8.66 15.86 0.01
N ALA A 221 -8.57 14.62 0.49
CA ALA A 221 -7.67 13.61 -0.06
C ALA A 221 -8.03 13.25 -1.51
N GLU A 222 -9.32 13.09 -1.84
CA GLU A 222 -9.81 12.76 -3.18
C GLU A 222 -9.34 13.76 -4.24
N LYS A 223 -9.35 15.07 -3.92
CA LYS A 223 -8.87 16.14 -4.81
C LYS A 223 -7.40 16.02 -5.20
N THR A 224 -6.61 15.24 -4.46
CA THR A 224 -5.20 15.00 -4.77
C THR A 224 -4.98 13.91 -5.82
N TRP A 225 -6.03 13.14 -6.17
CA TRP A 225 -5.95 12.05 -7.15
C TRP A 225 -6.32 12.55 -8.54
N LYS A 226 -5.44 12.27 -9.50
CA LYS A 226 -5.65 12.58 -10.92
C LYS A 226 -6.26 11.36 -11.62
N LYS A 227 -6.80 11.56 -12.84
CA LYS A 227 -7.37 10.47 -13.66
C LYS A 227 -6.42 9.28 -13.82
N MET A 228 -5.12 9.53 -13.95
CA MET A 228 -4.09 8.49 -14.09
C MET A 228 -3.84 7.67 -12.81
N ASP A 229 -4.27 8.18 -11.66
CA ASP A 229 -4.14 7.52 -10.37
C ASP A 229 -5.35 6.61 -10.10
N GLY A 230 -6.47 6.88 -10.76
CA GLY A 230 -7.76 6.23 -10.50
C GLY A 230 -8.44 6.81 -9.26
N LYS A 231 -9.33 6.03 -8.63
CA LYS A 231 -10.07 6.46 -7.44
C LYS A 231 -9.17 6.54 -6.21
N LEU A 232 -9.50 7.46 -5.30
CA LEU A 232 -8.88 7.55 -3.98
C LEU A 232 -8.82 6.16 -3.33
N MET A 233 -7.68 5.82 -2.75
CA MET A 233 -7.55 4.69 -1.84
C MET A 233 -7.67 5.20 -0.40
N VAL A 234 -8.48 4.53 0.41
CA VAL A 234 -8.67 4.80 1.84
C VAL A 234 -8.27 3.58 2.64
N ASP A 235 -7.41 3.79 3.62
CA ASP A 235 -7.02 2.79 4.58
C ASP A 235 -7.96 2.86 5.79
N TYR A 236 -8.67 1.75 6.02
CA TYR A 236 -9.65 1.64 7.09
C TYR A 236 -9.19 0.71 8.20
N SER A 237 -9.15 1.25 9.42
CA SER A 237 -8.96 0.50 10.65
C SER A 237 -9.70 1.14 11.82
N ASN A 238 -9.70 0.47 12.97
CA ASN A 238 -10.20 1.01 14.22
C ASN A 238 -9.20 0.79 15.36
N GLN A 239 -9.22 1.71 16.31
CA GLN A 239 -8.45 1.61 17.55
C GLN A 239 -8.89 0.38 18.37
N LYS A 240 -7.92 -0.43 18.80
CA LYS A 240 -8.12 -1.49 19.79
C LYS A 240 -8.41 -0.85 21.15
N THR A 241 -9.59 -1.14 21.70
CA THR A 241 -10.03 -0.66 23.01
C THR A 241 -9.01 -1.02 24.08
N GLY A 242 -8.61 -0.05 24.91
CA GLY A 242 -7.65 -0.25 26.01
C GLY A 242 -6.19 -0.44 25.59
N ALA A 243 -5.86 -0.38 24.30
CA ALA A 243 -4.48 -0.46 23.81
C ALA A 243 -3.88 0.93 23.56
N LYS A 244 -2.56 0.99 23.31
CA LYS A 244 -1.90 2.22 22.88
C LYS A 244 -2.57 2.79 21.63
N LYS A 245 -2.68 4.12 21.56
CA LYS A 245 -3.21 4.86 20.42
C LYS A 245 -2.47 4.45 19.12
N GLY A 246 -3.21 4.19 18.05
CA GLY A 246 -2.73 3.61 16.79
C GLY A 246 -2.75 2.07 16.72
N THR A 247 -3.12 1.35 17.79
CA THR A 247 -3.18 -0.12 17.74
C THR A 247 -4.42 -0.60 16.98
N HIS A 248 -4.25 -1.31 15.87
CA HIS A 248 -5.36 -1.90 15.10
C HIS A 248 -6.15 -2.96 15.89
N LYS A 249 -7.49 -2.94 15.77
CA LYS A 249 -8.35 -4.05 16.22
C LYS A 249 -7.99 -5.37 15.52
N GLU A 250 -8.26 -6.47 16.20
CA GLU A 250 -8.03 -7.81 15.63
C GLU A 250 -9.05 -8.18 14.56
N LYS A 251 -10.28 -7.70 14.72
CA LYS A 251 -11.42 -7.91 13.81
C LYS A 251 -12.13 -6.59 13.57
N ILE A 252 -12.79 -6.46 12.43
CA ILE A 252 -13.58 -5.29 12.10
C ILE A 252 -14.75 -5.12 13.09
N ASP A 253 -14.99 -3.88 13.46
CA ASP A 253 -16.19 -3.46 14.18
C ASP A 253 -17.25 -3.02 13.18
N MET A 254 -18.26 -3.87 12.98
CA MET A 254 -19.29 -3.66 11.96
C MET A 254 -20.14 -2.42 12.20
N LEU A 255 -20.35 -2.01 13.47
CA LEU A 255 -21.10 -0.79 13.77
C LEU A 255 -20.28 0.44 13.39
N SER A 256 -19.00 0.48 13.79
CA SER A 256 -18.08 1.55 13.41
C SER A 256 -17.89 1.64 11.90
N PHE A 257 -17.79 0.50 11.20
CA PHE A 257 -17.68 0.48 9.74
C PHE A 257 -18.96 0.96 9.06
N LYS A 258 -20.14 0.53 9.55
CA LYS A 258 -21.43 1.04 9.03
C LYS A 258 -21.56 2.55 9.21
N LYS A 259 -21.16 3.09 10.37
CA LYS A 259 -21.15 4.53 10.61
C LYS A 259 -20.24 5.25 9.61
N PHE A 260 -19.03 4.73 9.38
CA PHE A 260 -18.10 5.27 8.40
C PHE A 260 -18.68 5.30 6.97
N ILE A 261 -19.30 4.20 6.52
CA ILE A 261 -19.94 4.15 5.20
C ILE A 261 -21.09 5.17 5.10
N ASN A 262 -21.93 5.29 6.14
CA ASN A 262 -23.01 6.28 6.16
C ASN A 262 -22.48 7.73 6.13
N GLU A 263 -21.41 8.04 6.86
CA GLU A 263 -20.83 9.39 6.93
C GLU A 263 -20.15 9.80 5.60
N THR A 264 -19.74 8.81 4.80
CA THR A 264 -19.05 8.98 3.53
C THR A 264 -19.95 8.71 2.31
N GLU A 265 -21.26 8.62 2.52
CA GLU A 265 -22.24 8.39 1.46
C GLU A 265 -22.11 9.39 0.31
N GLY A 266 -22.15 8.89 -0.93
CA GLY A 266 -22.01 9.68 -2.15
C GLY A 266 -20.56 9.99 -2.57
N ILE A 267 -19.55 9.48 -1.87
CA ILE A 267 -18.13 9.60 -2.26
C ILE A 267 -17.66 8.24 -2.78
N ASP A 268 -16.97 8.19 -3.93
CA ASP A 268 -16.55 6.94 -4.58
C ASP A 268 -15.04 6.71 -4.49
N PHE A 269 -14.64 5.91 -3.48
CA PHE A 269 -13.25 5.52 -3.21
C PHE A 269 -13.11 4.01 -3.03
N ASP A 270 -11.89 3.50 -3.08
CA ASP A 270 -11.57 2.10 -2.81
C ASP A 270 -11.00 1.94 -1.38
N ILE A 271 -11.38 0.89 -0.67
CA ILE A 271 -11.11 0.71 0.77
C ILE A 271 -10.15 -0.47 0.98
N MET A 272 -9.00 -0.22 1.60
CA MET A 272 -8.10 -1.25 2.11
C MET A 272 -8.37 -1.47 3.60
N LEU A 273 -8.73 -2.69 3.99
CA LEU A 273 -8.93 -3.03 5.40
C LEU A 273 -7.61 -3.42 6.08
N GLU A 274 -7.07 -2.46 6.84
CA GLU A 274 -5.88 -2.53 7.67
C GLU A 274 -6.15 -3.28 9.00
N ILE A 275 -6.67 -4.50 8.91
CA ILE A 275 -7.14 -5.28 10.08
C ILE A 275 -6.35 -6.59 10.17
N LYS A 276 -6.19 -7.14 11.38
CA LYS A 276 -5.32 -8.32 11.60
C LYS A 276 -5.85 -9.62 10.98
N ASP A 277 -7.16 -9.86 11.01
CA ASP A 277 -7.78 -11.09 10.47
C ASP A 277 -8.12 -11.02 8.96
N LYS A 278 -7.63 -9.99 8.27
CA LYS A 278 -7.56 -9.87 6.79
C LYS A 278 -8.89 -10.20 6.09
N GLU A 279 -8.92 -11.27 5.31
CA GLU A 279 -10.06 -11.65 4.47
C GLU A 279 -11.33 -11.91 5.30
N LYS A 280 -11.19 -12.32 6.57
CA LYS A 280 -12.34 -12.64 7.44
C LYS A 280 -13.14 -11.39 7.78
N SER A 281 -12.47 -10.27 8.02
CA SER A 281 -13.12 -8.97 8.18
C SER A 281 -13.64 -8.44 6.83
N ALA A 282 -12.87 -8.60 5.75
CA ALA A 282 -13.28 -8.17 4.43
C ALA A 282 -14.60 -8.82 3.96
N LEU A 283 -14.77 -10.13 4.19
CA LEU A 283 -16.01 -10.86 3.88
C LEU A 283 -17.24 -10.36 4.66
N LYS A 284 -17.05 -9.76 5.83
CA LYS A 284 -18.14 -9.16 6.60
C LYS A 284 -18.44 -7.76 6.10
N ALA A 285 -17.38 -6.96 5.93
CA ALA A 285 -17.44 -5.58 5.50
C ALA A 285 -18.06 -5.40 4.11
N ILE A 286 -17.75 -6.28 3.15
CA ILE A 286 -18.27 -6.18 1.77
C ILE A 286 -19.81 -6.18 1.71
N LYS A 287 -20.48 -6.76 2.71
CA LYS A 287 -21.95 -6.79 2.79
C LYS A 287 -22.57 -5.40 3.04
N LEU A 288 -21.77 -4.43 3.48
CA LEU A 288 -22.18 -3.05 3.78
C LEU A 288 -21.85 -2.05 2.67
N ILE A 289 -21.15 -2.46 1.61
CA ILE A 289 -20.66 -1.59 0.52
C ILE A 289 -21.42 -1.89 -0.79
N LYS A 290 -22.69 -2.31 -0.68
CA LYS A 290 -23.52 -2.64 -1.85
C LYS A 290 -24.02 -1.39 -2.55
#